data_AF-A0A6A9UUD0-F1
#
_entry.id   AF-A0A6A9UUD0-F1
#
_cell.length_a   1.000
_cell.length_b   1.000
_cell.length_c   1.000
_cell.angle_alpha   90.00
_cell.angle_beta   90.00
_cell.angle_gamma   90.00
#
_symmetry.space_group_name_H-M   'P 1'
#
loop_
_entity.id
_entity.type
_entity.pdbx_description
1 polymer ?
#
loop_
_entity_poly.entity_id
_entity_poly.type
_entity_poly.pdbx_seq_one_letter_code
_entity_poly.pdbx_strand_id
1 'polypeptide(L)'
;MPRPPLSPRAVSLQRHGTILWGVLLLGVWLLGTAFWTVLGASGFFDSGGADEPVPPATAAVAYFIASQLLVGLFGVLGLVLVVVGLRAGRRARAFEQRDRALAAALAGAVDQLRRLPAEAVYEPGEGDVVLRGARLVEVSRHFDSQAHGAVTGTMVHRMRSFGSSFSLSYGASSGLGVGSSSFSSSAVGLSSVDLQLSATTRDDLMGDALFAVFEAPGPAGPEDVHRVVSMSAAAAMGWVSDLVASVAYQLGGRDTHAGATLLAAAGELAARFAPPDVSYTTDRLMALERRSAAERAPVTVHGPAIGRNALLGAGISIDGGTPLQLLPAGFPQLFGQVVGQALAAAEQQLPGGSRRAVTA
;
A
#
# COMPACT_ATOMS: atom_id res chain seq x y z
N MET A 1 -8.74 -20.25 23.78
CA MET A 1 -7.71 -19.55 23.00
C MET A 1 -7.91 -18.05 23.18
N PRO A 2 -6.88 -17.29 23.61
CA PRO A 2 -6.96 -15.84 23.74
C PRO A 2 -7.25 -15.18 22.39
N ARG A 3 -8.08 -14.13 22.36
CA ARG A 3 -8.35 -13.41 21.12
C ARG A 3 -7.07 -12.67 20.68
N PRO A 4 -6.63 -12.81 19.43
CA PRO A 4 -5.47 -12.07 18.93
C PRO A 4 -5.69 -10.56 19.03
N PRO A 5 -4.64 -9.78 19.34
CA PRO A 5 -4.71 -8.34 19.51
C PRO A 5 -5.16 -7.64 18.23
N LEU A 6 -5.89 -6.54 18.37
CA LEU A 6 -6.35 -5.72 17.24
C LEU A 6 -5.21 -4.85 16.71
N SER A 7 -5.21 -4.59 15.39
CA SER A 7 -4.34 -3.58 14.80
C SER A 7 -4.58 -2.19 15.45
N PRO A 8 -3.54 -1.34 15.60
CA PRO A 8 -3.71 0.04 16.08
C PRO A 8 -4.80 0.80 15.30
N ARG A 9 -4.89 0.59 13.98
CA ARG A 9 -5.93 1.16 13.14
C ARG A 9 -7.32 0.65 13.51
N ALA A 10 -7.50 -0.65 13.73
CA ALA A 10 -8.79 -1.19 14.20
C ALA A 10 -9.19 -0.67 15.58
N VAL A 11 -8.23 -0.50 16.50
CA VAL A 11 -8.47 0.12 17.81
C VAL A 11 -8.94 1.56 17.66
N SER A 12 -8.33 2.34 16.76
CA SER A 12 -8.74 3.73 16.50
C SER A 12 -10.18 3.86 15.98
N LEU A 13 -10.69 2.82 15.32
CA LEU A 13 -12.08 2.76 14.85
C LEU A 13 -13.07 2.40 15.95
N GLN A 14 -12.61 1.86 17.08
CA GLN A 14 -13.46 1.54 18.21
C GLN A 14 -13.73 2.77 19.06
N ARG A 15 -14.98 3.26 19.01
CA ARG A 15 -15.45 4.35 19.86
C ARG A 15 -16.01 3.84 21.18
N HIS A 16 -15.20 3.19 22.01
CA HIS A 16 -15.65 2.65 23.30
C HIS A 16 -16.34 3.70 24.18
N GLY A 17 -15.79 4.92 24.20
CA GLY A 17 -16.40 6.04 24.92
C GLY A 17 -17.83 6.34 24.48
N THR A 18 -18.15 6.22 23.18
CA THR A 18 -19.52 6.50 22.70
C THR A 18 -20.54 5.48 23.21
N ILE A 19 -20.17 4.21 23.35
CA ILE A 19 -21.07 3.19 23.91
C ILE A 19 -21.29 3.47 25.39
N LEU A 20 -20.22 3.74 26.14
CA LEU A 20 -20.31 4.02 27.57
C LEU A 20 -21.20 5.24 27.85
N TRP A 21 -20.96 6.35 27.16
CA TRP A 21 -21.80 7.54 27.26
C TRP A 21 -23.24 7.28 26.83
N GLY A 22 -23.45 6.50 25.77
CA GLY A 22 -24.79 6.13 25.34
C GLY A 22 -25.57 5.35 26.41
N VAL A 23 -24.93 4.37 27.04
CA VAL A 23 -25.54 3.59 28.15
C VAL A 23 -25.82 4.47 29.37
N LEU A 24 -24.89 5.36 29.73
CA LEU A 24 -25.08 6.29 30.84
C LEU A 24 -26.27 7.23 30.59
N LEU A 25 -26.39 7.81 29.40
CA LEU A 25 -27.51 8.69 29.04
C LEU A 25 -28.85 7.95 29.05
N LEU A 26 -28.88 6.69 28.57
CA LEU A 26 -30.07 5.85 28.67
C LEU A 26 -30.44 5.56 30.13
N GLY A 27 -29.46 5.34 31.00
CA GLY A 27 -29.68 5.18 32.44
C GLY A 27 -30.27 6.43 33.09
N VAL A 28 -29.72 7.61 32.79
CA VAL A 28 -30.25 8.91 33.27
C VAL A 28 -31.68 9.13 32.79
N TRP A 29 -31.96 8.83 31.51
CA TRP A 29 -33.31 8.92 30.97
C TRP A 29 -34.28 7.98 31.69
N LEU A 30 -33.93 6.70 31.85
CA LEU A 30 -34.77 5.72 32.55
C LEU A 30 -35.06 6.12 34.00
N LEU A 31 -34.03 6.54 34.74
CA LEU A 31 -34.17 6.98 36.13
C LEU A 31 -35.01 8.25 36.23
N GLY A 32 -34.79 9.23 35.34
CA GLY A 32 -35.57 10.46 35.29
C GLY A 32 -37.04 10.20 34.98
N THR A 33 -37.34 9.40 33.96
CA THR A 33 -38.72 9.01 33.62
C THR A 33 -39.40 8.25 34.76
N ALA A 34 -38.70 7.30 35.40
CA ALA A 34 -39.24 6.56 36.54
C ALA A 34 -39.54 7.49 37.73
N PHE A 35 -38.61 8.37 38.08
CA PHE A 35 -38.76 9.34 39.17
C PHE A 35 -39.99 10.23 38.96
N TRP A 36 -40.12 10.87 37.79
CA TRP A 36 -41.25 11.75 37.47
C TRP A 36 -42.59 11.00 37.45
N THR A 37 -42.61 9.77 36.93
CA THR A 37 -43.85 8.97 36.86
C THR A 37 -44.31 8.55 38.26
N VAL A 38 -43.40 8.13 39.14
CA VAL A 38 -43.72 7.76 40.53
C VAL A 38 -44.17 8.97 41.34
N LEU A 39 -43.46 10.11 41.22
CA LEU A 39 -43.79 11.35 41.94
C LEU A 39 -45.16 11.92 41.53
N GLY A 40 -45.48 11.84 40.23
CA GLY A 40 -46.79 12.23 39.71
C GLY A 40 -47.92 11.29 40.17
N ALA A 41 -47.68 9.98 40.15
CA ALA A 41 -48.65 8.99 40.62
C ALA A 41 -48.91 9.04 42.14
N SER A 42 -47.96 9.54 42.94
CA SER A 42 -48.13 9.71 44.39
C SER A 42 -48.96 10.95 44.78
N GLY A 43 -49.50 11.72 43.83
CA GLY A 43 -50.29 12.91 44.11
C GLY A 43 -49.49 14.12 44.59
N PHE A 44 -48.16 14.10 44.42
CA PHE A 44 -47.29 15.17 44.93
C PHE A 44 -47.58 16.55 44.30
N PHE A 45 -48.05 16.56 43.04
CA PHE A 45 -48.38 17.77 42.29
C PHE A 45 -49.89 18.04 42.21
N ASP A 46 -50.71 17.35 43.01
CA ASP A 46 -52.15 17.55 43.03
C ASP A 46 -52.47 18.93 43.63
N SER A 47 -52.66 19.93 42.78
CA SER A 47 -52.89 21.31 43.18
C SER A 47 -54.35 21.53 43.57
N GLY A 48 -54.85 20.76 44.56
CA GLY A 48 -55.98 21.06 45.45
C GLY A 48 -57.25 21.72 44.90
N GLY A 49 -57.60 21.60 43.61
CA GLY A 49 -58.64 22.44 43.00
C GLY A 49 -59.54 21.78 41.96
N ALA A 50 -59.43 20.47 41.72
CA ALA A 50 -60.33 19.74 40.84
C ALA A 50 -61.22 18.82 41.68
N ASP A 51 -62.55 19.00 41.60
CA ASP A 51 -63.54 18.26 42.41
C ASP A 51 -63.68 16.78 42.02
N GLU A 52 -63.02 16.33 40.95
CA GLU A 52 -63.03 14.92 40.52
C GLU A 52 -61.61 14.31 40.54
N PRO A 53 -61.38 13.24 41.33
CA PRO A 53 -60.09 12.56 41.37
C PRO A 53 -59.79 11.90 40.02
N VAL A 54 -58.72 12.33 39.37
CA VAL A 54 -58.22 11.71 38.14
C VAL A 54 -57.77 10.28 38.46
N PRO A 55 -58.20 9.27 37.69
CA PRO A 55 -57.75 7.89 37.90
C PRO A 55 -56.20 7.80 37.90
N PRO A 56 -55.59 6.97 38.76
CA PRO A 56 -54.12 6.90 38.89
C PRO A 56 -53.43 6.48 37.59
N ALA A 57 -54.09 5.66 36.77
CA ALA A 57 -53.58 5.26 35.46
C ALA A 57 -53.47 6.43 34.48
N THR A 58 -54.48 7.30 34.44
CA THR A 58 -54.47 8.49 33.57
C THR A 58 -53.45 9.52 34.02
N ALA A 59 -53.28 9.70 35.34
CA ALA A 59 -52.23 10.56 35.89
C ALA A 59 -50.82 10.03 35.51
N ALA A 60 -50.55 8.74 35.70
CA ALA A 60 -49.26 8.14 35.35
C ALA A 60 -48.90 8.33 33.87
N VAL A 61 -49.87 8.17 32.96
CA VAL A 61 -49.65 8.41 31.52
C VAL A 61 -49.35 9.88 31.23
N ALA A 62 -50.07 10.82 31.84
CA ALA A 62 -49.83 12.25 31.64
C ALA A 62 -48.42 12.67 32.13
N TYR A 63 -48.00 12.20 33.31
CA TYR A 63 -46.66 12.47 33.84
C TYR A 63 -45.56 11.76 33.03
N PHE A 64 -45.82 10.57 32.51
CA PHE A 64 -44.88 9.90 31.60
C PHE A 64 -44.64 10.77 30.35
N ILE A 65 -45.70 11.25 29.70
CA ILE A 65 -45.59 12.11 28.50
C ILE A 65 -44.86 13.43 28.84
N ALA A 66 -45.22 14.09 29.94
CA ALA A 66 -44.54 15.30 30.40
C ALA A 66 -43.05 15.04 30.68
N SER A 67 -42.71 13.90 31.28
CA SER A 67 -41.30 13.52 31.52
C SER A 67 -40.52 13.32 30.21
N GLN A 68 -41.17 12.89 29.13
CA GLN A 68 -40.50 12.75 27.83
C GLN A 68 -40.10 14.12 27.25
N LEU A 69 -40.82 15.19 27.54
CA LEU A 69 -40.41 16.55 27.13
C LEU A 69 -39.16 17.04 27.87
N LEU A 70 -39.01 16.67 29.14
CA LEU A 70 -37.87 17.10 29.97
C LEU A 70 -36.64 16.21 29.79
N VAL A 71 -36.82 14.90 29.79
CA VAL A 71 -35.71 13.92 29.87
C VAL A 71 -35.55 13.12 28.57
N GLY A 72 -36.54 13.12 27.68
CA GLY A 72 -36.57 12.29 26.47
C GLY A 72 -35.40 12.54 25.51
N LEU A 73 -34.85 13.76 25.49
CA LEU A 73 -33.65 14.08 24.71
C LEU A 73 -32.46 13.19 25.10
N PHE A 74 -32.27 12.89 26.40
CA PHE A 74 -31.20 12.00 26.86
C PHE A 74 -31.42 10.57 26.38
N GLY A 75 -32.67 10.11 26.32
CA GLY A 75 -33.02 8.79 25.78
C GLY A 75 -32.66 8.66 24.30
N VAL A 76 -33.04 9.67 23.50
CA VAL A 76 -32.74 9.71 22.06
C VAL A 76 -31.23 9.79 21.82
N LEU A 77 -30.52 10.70 22.48
CA LEU A 77 -29.07 10.83 22.35
C LEU A 77 -28.34 9.56 22.80
N GLY A 78 -28.76 8.96 23.92
CA GLY A 78 -28.21 7.72 24.43
C GLY A 78 -28.36 6.57 23.42
N LEU A 79 -29.55 6.40 22.85
CA LEU A 79 -29.82 5.40 21.82
C LEU A 79 -28.95 5.61 20.57
N VAL A 80 -28.85 6.85 20.08
CA VAL A 80 -28.02 7.20 18.92
C VAL A 80 -26.55 6.85 19.18
N LEU A 81 -26.01 7.22 20.34
CA LEU A 81 -24.62 6.91 20.71
C LEU A 81 -24.36 5.40 20.81
N VAL A 82 -25.29 4.63 21.38
CA VAL A 82 -25.19 3.16 21.42
C VAL A 82 -25.18 2.59 20.00
N VAL A 83 -26.09 3.02 19.12
CA VAL A 83 -26.16 2.54 17.73
C VAL A 83 -24.89 2.89 16.95
N VAL A 84 -24.37 4.11 17.10
CA VAL A 84 -23.11 4.55 16.49
C VAL A 84 -21.94 3.72 17.00
N GLY A 85 -21.87 3.48 18.31
CA GLY A 85 -20.83 2.67 18.92
C GLY A 85 -20.88 1.20 18.47
N LEU A 86 -22.07 0.61 18.37
CA LEU A 86 -22.25 -0.75 17.84
C LEU A 86 -21.83 -0.85 16.36
N ARG A 87 -22.20 0.14 15.53
CA ARG A 87 -21.76 0.21 14.12
C ARG A 87 -20.25 0.36 14.01
N ALA A 88 -19.64 1.24 14.83
CA ALA A 88 -18.19 1.42 14.89
C ALA A 88 -17.48 0.12 15.29
N GLY A 89 -17.99 -0.59 16.30
CA GLY A 89 -17.47 -1.88 16.73
C GLY A 89 -17.55 -2.97 15.66
N ARG A 90 -18.67 -3.06 14.92
CA ARG A 90 -18.80 -3.98 13.78
C ARG A 90 -17.82 -3.62 12.66
N ARG A 91 -17.70 -2.32 12.33
CA ARG A 91 -16.76 -1.84 11.31
C ARG A 91 -15.31 -2.12 11.68
N ALA A 92 -14.91 -1.92 12.93
CA ALA A 92 -13.57 -2.22 13.41
C ALA A 92 -13.24 -3.72 13.28
N ARG A 93 -14.18 -4.60 13.63
CA ARG A 93 -14.00 -6.06 13.46
C ARG A 93 -13.94 -6.48 11.99
N ALA A 94 -14.79 -5.91 11.15
CA ALA A 94 -14.77 -6.18 9.71
C ALA A 94 -13.46 -5.70 9.07
N PHE A 95 -12.96 -4.53 9.47
CA PHE A 95 -11.65 -4.03 9.05
C PHE A 95 -10.53 -4.98 9.49
N GLU A 96 -10.51 -5.38 10.76
CA GLU A 96 -9.50 -6.28 11.31
C GLU A 96 -9.46 -7.63 10.59
N GLN A 97 -10.61 -8.22 10.28
CA GLN A 97 -10.68 -9.48 9.53
C GLN A 97 -10.06 -9.34 8.15
N ARG A 98 -10.32 -8.22 7.45
CA ARG A 98 -9.74 -7.91 6.14
C ARG A 98 -8.25 -7.67 6.22
N ASP A 99 -7.81 -6.87 7.17
CA ASP A 99 -6.41 -6.53 7.37
C ASP A 99 -5.57 -7.78 7.68
N ARG A 100 -6.07 -8.68 8.54
CA ARG A 100 -5.38 -9.95 8.82
C ARG A 100 -5.36 -10.93 7.64
N ALA A 101 -6.46 -11.05 6.91
CA ALA A 101 -6.50 -11.89 5.71
C ALA A 101 -5.49 -11.38 4.67
N LEU A 102 -5.42 -10.07 4.49
CA LEU A 102 -4.44 -9.43 3.62
C LEU A 102 -3.01 -9.63 4.12
N ALA A 103 -2.75 -9.45 5.42
CA ALA A 103 -1.43 -9.69 6.00
C ALA A 103 -0.97 -11.14 5.79
N ALA A 104 -1.84 -12.12 5.99
CA ALA A 104 -1.52 -13.53 5.76
C ALA A 104 -1.24 -13.83 4.28
N ALA A 105 -2.05 -13.27 3.38
CA ALA A 105 -1.84 -13.41 1.93
C ALA A 105 -0.53 -12.76 1.48
N LEU A 106 -0.23 -11.55 1.98
CA LEU A 106 1.02 -10.85 1.69
C LEU A 106 2.24 -11.60 2.23
N ALA A 107 2.17 -12.13 3.46
CA ALA A 107 3.24 -12.95 4.01
C ALA A 107 3.55 -14.16 3.11
N GLY A 108 2.50 -14.89 2.69
CA GLY A 108 2.66 -16.02 1.78
C GLY A 108 3.21 -15.63 0.41
N ALA A 109 2.78 -14.49 -0.13
CA ALA A 109 3.22 -13.98 -1.43
C ALA A 109 4.68 -13.49 -1.37
N VAL A 110 5.07 -12.77 -0.31
CA VAL A 110 6.46 -12.40 -0.03
C VAL A 110 7.33 -13.64 0.11
N ASP A 111 6.87 -14.69 0.79
CA ASP A 111 7.60 -15.95 0.89
C ASP A 111 7.76 -16.65 -0.47
N GLN A 112 6.80 -16.51 -1.39
CA GLN A 112 6.96 -16.99 -2.77
C GLN A 112 8.02 -16.18 -3.51
N LEU A 113 8.00 -14.85 -3.40
CA LEU A 113 9.02 -13.97 -3.98
C LEU A 113 10.43 -14.31 -3.45
N ARG A 114 10.55 -14.62 -2.16
CA ARG A 114 11.80 -15.08 -1.52
C ARG A 114 12.30 -16.43 -2.04
N ARG A 115 11.44 -17.25 -2.65
CA ARG A 115 11.85 -18.53 -3.23
C ARG A 115 12.24 -18.42 -4.70
N LEU A 116 11.92 -17.30 -5.35
CA LEU A 116 12.35 -17.06 -6.72
C LEU A 116 13.89 -16.92 -6.78
N PRO A 117 14.52 -17.39 -7.86
CA PRO A 117 15.94 -17.13 -8.10
C PRO A 117 16.17 -15.62 -8.14
N ALA A 118 17.23 -15.14 -7.47
CA ALA A 118 17.52 -13.71 -7.41
C ALA A 118 17.85 -13.16 -8.81
N GLU A 119 18.37 -14.01 -9.69
CA GLU A 119 18.69 -13.71 -11.07
C GLU A 119 17.46 -13.25 -11.88
N ALA A 120 16.25 -13.68 -11.49
CA ALA A 120 15.02 -13.37 -12.24
C ALA A 120 14.69 -11.87 -12.30
N VAL A 121 15.14 -11.05 -11.34
CA VAL A 121 14.91 -9.59 -11.38
C VAL A 121 15.90 -8.85 -12.29
N TYR A 122 16.90 -9.55 -12.82
CA TYR A 122 17.92 -9.02 -13.73
C TYR A 122 17.76 -9.53 -15.16
N GLU A 123 16.85 -10.47 -15.41
CA GLU A 123 16.49 -10.92 -16.75
C GLU A 123 15.90 -9.75 -17.56
N PRO A 124 16.22 -9.61 -18.86
CA PRO A 124 15.67 -8.55 -19.70
C PRO A 124 14.14 -8.60 -19.72
N GLY A 125 13.51 -7.48 -19.34
CA GLY A 125 12.07 -7.31 -19.32
C GLY A 125 11.46 -6.93 -20.67
N GLU A 126 10.13 -6.92 -20.74
CA GLU A 126 9.39 -6.39 -21.89
C GLU A 126 9.62 -4.86 -21.97
N GLY A 127 10.28 -4.40 -23.04
CA GLY A 127 10.62 -2.99 -23.22
C GLY A 127 12.07 -2.63 -22.88
N ASP A 128 12.86 -3.59 -22.39
CA ASP A 128 14.30 -3.37 -22.20
C ASP A 128 15.02 -3.27 -23.55
N VAL A 129 15.99 -2.37 -23.60
CA VAL A 129 16.91 -2.26 -24.75
C VAL A 129 18.07 -3.20 -24.52
N VAL A 130 18.39 -4.02 -25.53
CA VAL A 130 19.56 -4.92 -25.50
C VAL A 130 20.57 -4.46 -26.54
N LEU A 131 21.69 -3.90 -26.09
CA LEU A 131 22.83 -3.56 -26.92
C LEU A 131 23.72 -4.78 -27.05
N ARG A 132 23.79 -5.38 -28.25
CA ARG A 132 24.63 -6.56 -28.51
C ARG A 132 25.89 -6.16 -29.25
N GLY A 133 27.02 -6.78 -28.88
CA GLY A 133 28.29 -6.54 -29.56
C GLY A 133 28.79 -5.10 -29.40
N ALA A 134 28.38 -4.42 -28.34
CA ALA A 134 28.73 -3.03 -28.09
C ALA A 134 30.22 -2.92 -27.72
N ARG A 135 30.90 -1.93 -28.26
CA ARG A 135 32.30 -1.65 -27.93
C ARG A 135 32.37 -0.62 -26.82
N LEU A 136 33.07 -0.93 -25.74
CA LEU A 136 33.31 0.03 -24.67
C LEU A 136 34.18 1.19 -25.19
N VAL A 137 33.73 2.43 -25.00
CA VAL A 137 34.45 3.65 -25.36
C VAL A 137 35.14 4.24 -24.15
N GLU A 138 34.35 4.51 -23.10
CA GLU A 138 34.73 5.20 -21.88
C GLU A 138 34.01 4.56 -20.69
N VAL A 139 34.67 4.50 -19.54
CA VAL A 139 34.03 4.16 -18.27
C VAL A 139 34.51 5.09 -17.16
N SER A 140 33.55 5.68 -16.43
CA SER A 140 33.82 6.46 -15.24
C SER A 140 33.16 5.83 -14.03
N ARG A 141 33.90 5.86 -12.92
CA ARG A 141 33.42 5.51 -11.59
C ARG A 141 33.02 6.81 -10.90
N HIS A 142 31.77 6.91 -10.48
CA HIS A 142 31.31 8.04 -9.68
C HIS A 142 31.13 7.59 -8.23
N PHE A 143 31.85 8.26 -7.32
CA PHE A 143 31.62 8.14 -5.89
C PHE A 143 30.47 9.09 -5.52
N ASP A 144 29.40 8.51 -5.00
CA ASP A 144 28.16 9.22 -4.66
C ASP A 144 28.34 10.09 -3.39
N SER A 145 29.19 11.11 -3.44
CA SER A 145 29.35 12.05 -2.33
C SER A 145 28.39 13.24 -2.40
N GLN A 146 27.93 13.60 -3.62
CA GLN A 146 27.00 14.70 -3.88
C GLN A 146 26.23 14.50 -5.20
N ALA A 147 26.10 13.29 -5.73
CA ALA A 147 25.25 13.09 -6.90
C ALA A 147 23.79 13.13 -6.42
N HIS A 148 23.26 14.35 -6.29
CA HIS A 148 21.85 14.62 -6.57
C HIS A 148 21.58 14.32 -8.05
N GLY A 149 21.78 13.06 -8.45
CA GLY A 149 21.22 12.48 -9.63
C GLY A 149 19.76 12.28 -9.34
N ALA A 150 18.97 13.34 -9.51
CA ALA A 150 17.54 13.18 -9.72
C ALA A 150 17.39 12.37 -11.00
N VAL A 151 17.38 11.03 -10.89
CA VAL A 151 16.88 10.16 -11.95
C VAL A 151 15.37 10.42 -11.99
N THR A 152 15.01 11.54 -12.61
CA THR A 152 13.62 11.89 -12.90
C THR A 152 13.19 11.03 -14.08
N GLY A 153 13.01 9.75 -13.82
CA GLY A 153 12.43 8.79 -14.76
C GLY A 153 10.97 8.62 -14.43
N THR A 154 10.09 8.93 -15.39
CA THR A 154 8.70 8.47 -15.33
C THR A 154 8.68 6.99 -15.72
N MET A 155 8.88 6.10 -14.74
CA MET A 155 8.62 4.68 -14.97
C MET A 155 7.10 4.48 -14.96
N VAL A 156 6.48 4.58 -16.13
CA VAL A 156 5.04 4.35 -16.30
C VAL A 156 4.79 2.85 -16.24
N HIS A 157 4.69 2.32 -15.02
CA HIS A 157 4.27 0.94 -14.83
C HIS A 157 2.75 0.88 -14.98
N ARG A 158 2.27 0.38 -16.13
CA ARG A 158 0.83 0.18 -16.36
C ARG A 158 0.36 -1.07 -15.59
N MET A 159 0.13 -0.93 -14.29
CA MET A 159 -0.62 -1.93 -13.54
C MET A 159 -2.09 -1.86 -13.97
N ARG A 160 -2.48 -2.74 -14.90
CA ARG A 160 -3.89 -3.06 -15.13
C ARG A 160 -4.33 -4.03 -14.05
N SER A 161 -4.73 -3.51 -12.89
CA SER A 161 -5.53 -4.30 -11.95
C SER A 161 -6.98 -4.28 -12.43
N PHE A 162 -7.47 -5.43 -12.89
CA PHE A 162 -8.91 -5.63 -13.05
C PHE A 162 -9.48 -5.95 -11.67
N GLY A 163 -9.88 -4.92 -10.94
CA GLY A 163 -10.52 -5.03 -9.63
C GLY A 163 -11.74 -4.11 -9.56
N SER A 164 -12.90 -4.69 -9.24
CA SER A 164 -14.12 -3.94 -8.99
C SER A 164 -13.97 -3.11 -7.71
N SER A 165 -13.87 -1.79 -7.84
CA SER A 165 -13.97 -0.90 -6.69
C SER A 165 -15.42 -0.84 -6.22
N PHE A 166 -15.69 -1.31 -5.00
CA PHE A 166 -16.94 -0.99 -4.31
C PHE A 166 -16.79 0.37 -3.66
N SER A 167 -17.11 1.44 -4.39
CA SER A 167 -17.25 2.77 -3.78
C SER A 167 -18.61 2.86 -3.10
N LEU A 168 -18.61 2.81 -1.76
CA LEU A 168 -19.79 3.20 -0.98
C LEU A 168 -19.79 4.73 -0.92
N SER A 169 -20.32 5.37 -1.97
CA SER A 169 -20.54 6.81 -1.99
C SER A 169 -21.65 7.15 -1.00
N TYR A 170 -21.30 7.84 0.08
CA TYR A 170 -22.25 8.37 1.06
C TYR A 170 -22.80 9.69 0.52
N GLY A 171 -23.74 9.61 -0.41
CA GLY A 171 -24.57 10.75 -0.80
C GLY A 171 -25.56 11.05 0.33
N ALA A 172 -25.37 12.17 1.00
CA ALA A 172 -26.31 12.70 1.98
C ALA A 172 -27.57 13.26 1.28
N SER A 173 -28.46 12.38 0.83
CA SER A 173 -29.88 12.67 0.66
C SER A 173 -30.67 11.38 0.40
N SER A 174 -31.65 11.13 1.27
CA SER A 174 -32.80 10.23 1.16
C SER A 174 -32.87 9.29 -0.06
N GLY A 175 -32.62 7.99 0.16
CA GLY A 175 -33.00 6.94 -0.79
C GLY A 175 -32.42 5.57 -0.45
N LEU A 176 -33.26 4.66 0.07
CA LEU A 176 -32.96 3.23 0.16
C LEU A 176 -32.83 2.66 -1.26
N GLY A 177 -31.59 2.42 -1.69
CA GLY A 177 -31.29 1.74 -2.95
C GLY A 177 -30.06 0.83 -2.80
N VAL A 178 -30.28 -0.48 -2.70
CA VAL A 178 -29.23 -1.48 -2.90
C VAL A 178 -29.10 -1.69 -4.41
N GLY A 179 -28.30 -0.84 -5.05
CA GLY A 179 -27.95 -0.98 -6.46
C GLY A 179 -26.68 -1.80 -6.60
N SER A 180 -26.79 -3.04 -7.09
CA SER A 180 -25.64 -3.78 -7.63
C SER A 180 -25.30 -3.22 -9.01
N SER A 181 -24.73 -2.02 -9.05
CA SER A 181 -24.23 -1.47 -10.29
C SER A 181 -22.90 -2.16 -10.62
N SER A 182 -22.96 -3.09 -11.58
CA SER A 182 -21.77 -3.58 -12.28
C SER A 182 -21.23 -2.44 -13.15
N PHE A 183 -20.57 -1.47 -12.54
CA PHE A 183 -19.71 -0.57 -13.27
C PHE A 183 -18.42 -1.31 -13.56
N SER A 184 -18.31 -1.81 -14.79
CA SER A 184 -17.01 -1.95 -15.46
C SER A 184 -16.46 -0.54 -15.66
N SER A 185 -16.03 0.11 -14.58
CA SER A 185 -15.11 1.22 -14.70
C SER A 185 -13.77 0.59 -15.06
N SER A 186 -13.45 0.62 -16.35
CA SER A 186 -12.06 0.71 -16.76
C SER A 186 -11.56 2.04 -16.20
N ALA A 187 -11.21 2.06 -14.91
CA ALA A 187 -10.24 3.00 -14.41
C ALA A 187 -8.96 2.63 -15.15
N VAL A 188 -8.75 3.27 -16.30
CA VAL A 188 -7.40 3.52 -16.80
C VAL A 188 -6.80 4.49 -15.78
N GLY A 189 -6.49 3.97 -14.60
CA GLY A 189 -5.47 4.54 -13.77
C GLY A 189 -4.20 4.32 -14.54
N LEU A 190 -3.80 5.33 -15.32
CA LEU A 190 -2.38 5.58 -15.48
C LEU A 190 -1.87 5.81 -14.07
N SER A 191 -1.51 4.72 -13.39
CA SER A 191 -0.59 4.76 -12.27
C SER A 191 0.75 5.18 -12.88
N SER A 192 0.87 6.46 -13.25
CA SER A 192 2.18 7.08 -13.33
C SER A 192 2.67 7.07 -11.90
N VAL A 193 3.45 6.05 -11.55
CA VAL A 193 4.39 6.24 -10.47
C VAL A 193 5.39 7.24 -11.03
N ASP A 194 5.12 8.53 -10.82
CA ASP A 194 6.17 9.53 -10.89
C ASP A 194 7.12 9.14 -9.77
N LEU A 195 8.13 8.34 -10.12
CA LEU A 195 9.30 8.15 -9.28
C LEU A 195 10.06 9.48 -9.31
N GLN A 196 9.50 10.51 -8.66
CA GLN A 196 10.31 11.55 -8.05
C GLN A 196 11.00 10.89 -6.86
N LEU A 197 11.96 10.02 -7.17
CA LEU A 197 13.00 9.59 -6.26
C LEU A 197 13.90 10.80 -6.03
N SER A 198 13.38 11.78 -5.28
CA SER A 198 14.22 12.61 -4.43
C SER A 198 14.63 11.74 -3.24
N ALA A 199 15.35 10.66 -3.53
CA ALA A 199 16.04 9.93 -2.49
C ALA A 199 17.07 10.92 -1.96
N THR A 200 16.84 11.42 -0.75
CA THR A 200 17.96 11.74 0.12
C THR A 200 18.62 10.41 0.43
N THR A 201 19.38 9.88 -0.54
CA THR A 201 20.36 8.84 -0.34
C THR A 201 21.22 9.35 0.81
N ARG A 202 20.96 8.80 2.00
CA ARG A 202 21.78 9.05 3.18
C ARG A 202 23.21 8.74 2.76
N ASP A 203 24.10 9.71 2.99
CA ASP A 203 25.56 9.72 2.94
C ASP A 203 26.26 8.34 2.91
N ASP A 204 26.03 7.51 1.90
CA ASP A 204 26.79 6.29 1.68
C ASP A 204 27.92 6.62 0.71
N LEU A 205 28.88 7.35 1.29
CA LEU A 205 30.05 8.01 0.68
C LEU A 205 31.02 7.05 -0.04
N MET A 206 30.66 5.77 -0.22
CA MET A 206 31.55 4.69 -0.67
C MET A 206 30.96 3.83 -1.80
N GLY A 207 29.71 4.08 -2.24
CA GLY A 207 29.08 3.27 -3.28
C GLY A 207 29.59 3.63 -4.69
N ASP A 208 30.10 2.65 -5.44
CA ASP A 208 30.49 2.84 -6.83
C ASP A 208 29.25 2.86 -7.74
N ALA A 209 28.90 4.03 -8.26
CA ALA A 209 27.99 4.13 -9.41
C ALA A 209 28.78 3.98 -10.71
N LEU A 210 28.18 3.28 -11.68
CA LEU A 210 28.79 3.04 -12.99
C LEU A 210 28.22 4.01 -14.02
N PHE A 211 29.10 4.71 -14.73
CA PHE A 211 28.77 5.38 -15.97
C PHE A 211 29.68 4.85 -17.08
N ALA A 212 29.11 4.32 -18.14
CA ALA A 212 29.86 3.76 -19.25
C ALA A 212 29.26 4.19 -20.58
N VAL A 213 30.13 4.41 -21.55
CA VAL A 213 29.76 4.81 -22.91
C VAL A 213 30.14 3.68 -23.85
N PHE A 214 29.19 3.26 -24.67
CA PHE A 214 29.36 2.18 -25.64
C PHE A 214 29.04 2.65 -27.05
N GLU A 215 29.79 2.15 -28.02
CA GLU A 215 29.49 2.23 -29.45
C GLU A 215 28.75 0.96 -29.86
N ALA A 216 27.55 1.09 -30.42
CA ALA A 216 26.79 -0.02 -30.98
C ALA A 216 26.01 0.42 -32.23
N PRO A 217 25.68 -0.50 -33.15
CA PRO A 217 24.82 -0.16 -34.28
C PRO A 217 23.46 0.32 -33.80
N GLY A 218 23.04 1.50 -34.26
CA GLY A 218 21.82 2.16 -33.81
C GLY A 218 21.05 2.85 -34.93
N PRO A 219 19.89 3.46 -34.60
CA PRO A 219 19.06 4.16 -35.59
C PRO A 219 19.75 5.40 -36.19
N ALA A 220 20.78 5.94 -35.54
CA ALA A 220 21.55 7.08 -36.05
C ALA A 220 22.68 6.69 -37.02
N GLY A 221 23.02 5.40 -37.13
CA GLY A 221 24.10 4.94 -37.99
C GLY A 221 24.80 3.66 -37.48
N PRO A 222 25.85 3.20 -38.18
CA PRO A 222 26.59 1.98 -37.85
C PRO A 222 27.34 2.06 -36.51
N GLU A 223 27.66 3.26 -36.02
CA GLU A 223 28.32 3.52 -34.74
C GLU A 223 27.54 4.59 -33.98
N ASP A 224 26.45 4.19 -33.33
CA ASP A 224 25.70 5.06 -32.43
C ASP A 224 26.25 4.94 -31.00
N VAL A 225 26.25 6.05 -30.27
CA VAL A 225 26.84 6.15 -28.94
C VAL A 225 25.76 6.03 -27.89
N HIS A 226 25.84 4.97 -27.08
CA HIS A 226 24.91 4.67 -26.00
C HIS A 226 25.54 4.91 -24.63
N ARG A 227 24.85 5.65 -23.77
CA ARG A 227 25.23 5.88 -22.37
C ARG A 227 24.52 4.87 -21.49
N VAL A 228 25.28 4.21 -20.62
CA VAL A 228 24.82 3.23 -19.66
C VAL A 228 25.11 3.78 -18.27
N VAL A 229 24.07 3.91 -17.46
CA VAL A 229 24.17 4.38 -16.07
C VAL A 229 23.66 3.28 -15.15
N SER A 230 24.37 2.98 -14.07
CA SER A 230 23.87 2.11 -13.00
C SER A 230 24.05 2.77 -11.65
N MET A 231 23.07 2.50 -10.78
CA MET A 231 23.15 2.83 -9.36
C MET A 231 24.24 1.98 -8.69
N SER A 232 24.77 2.48 -7.57
CA SER A 232 25.60 1.67 -6.68
C SER A 232 24.78 0.56 -6.03
N ALA A 233 25.45 -0.48 -5.52
CA ALA A 233 24.76 -1.59 -4.87
C ALA A 233 23.93 -1.16 -3.65
N ALA A 234 24.48 -0.25 -2.84
CA ALA A 234 23.77 0.34 -1.70
C ALA A 234 22.54 1.15 -2.14
N ALA A 235 22.67 1.96 -3.20
CA ALA A 235 21.55 2.73 -3.73
C ALA A 235 20.46 1.82 -4.34
N ALA A 236 20.84 0.74 -5.03
CA ALA A 236 19.89 -0.25 -5.55
C ALA A 236 19.16 -0.99 -4.41
N MET A 237 19.87 -1.35 -3.33
CA MET A 237 19.27 -1.94 -2.13
C MET A 237 18.28 -0.97 -1.47
N GLY A 238 18.67 0.30 -1.32
CA GLY A 238 17.80 1.36 -0.80
C GLY A 238 16.54 1.52 -1.64
N TRP A 239 16.68 1.53 -2.97
CA TRP A 239 15.55 1.59 -3.90
C TRP A 239 14.56 0.43 -3.73
N VAL A 240 15.05 -0.81 -3.61
CA VAL A 240 14.20 -1.99 -3.34
C VAL A 240 13.47 -1.84 -1.99
N SER A 241 14.19 -1.44 -0.94
CA SER A 241 13.62 -1.22 0.39
C SER A 241 12.54 -0.14 0.38
N ASP A 242 12.80 1.00 -0.27
CA ASP A 242 11.89 2.14 -0.34
C ASP A 242 10.64 1.81 -1.16
N LEU A 243 10.78 1.03 -2.24
CA LEU A 243 9.64 0.54 -3.00
C LEU A 243 8.72 -0.33 -2.13
N VAL A 244 9.27 -1.30 -1.41
CA VAL A 244 8.49 -2.15 -0.50
C VAL A 244 7.85 -1.33 0.62
N ALA A 245 8.60 -0.40 1.22
CA ALA A 245 8.11 0.48 2.26
C ALA A 245 6.99 1.40 1.77
N SER A 246 7.09 1.94 0.55
CA SER A 246 6.06 2.80 -0.05
C SER A 246 4.71 2.09 -0.18
N VAL A 247 4.72 0.84 -0.66
CA VAL A 247 3.51 -0.01 -0.74
C VAL A 247 3.00 -0.32 0.66
N ALA A 248 3.88 -0.60 1.61
CA ALA A 248 3.49 -0.83 2.99
C ALA A 248 2.79 0.39 3.62
N TYR A 249 3.26 1.62 3.36
CA TYR A 249 2.61 2.85 3.82
C TYR A 249 1.26 3.09 3.15
N GLN A 250 1.10 2.73 1.87
CA GLN A 250 -0.22 2.76 1.20
C GLN A 250 -1.22 1.80 1.86
N LEU A 251 -0.74 0.71 2.45
CA LEU A 251 -1.54 -0.23 3.24
C LEU A 251 -1.74 0.19 4.71
N GLY A 252 -1.32 1.40 5.09
CA GLY A 252 -1.47 1.93 6.46
C GLY A 252 -0.22 1.79 7.34
N GLY A 253 0.90 1.34 6.78
CA GLY A 253 2.19 1.30 7.46
C GLY A 253 2.17 0.43 8.72
N ARG A 254 2.73 0.94 9.82
CA ARG A 254 2.80 0.22 11.10
C ARG A 254 1.45 0.11 11.83
N ASP A 255 0.43 0.86 11.40
CA ASP A 255 -0.87 0.88 12.07
C ASP A 255 -1.78 -0.28 11.64
N THR A 256 -1.40 -1.03 10.60
CA THR A 256 -2.14 -2.17 10.05
C THR A 256 -1.26 -3.42 10.06
N HIS A 257 -1.88 -4.60 10.15
CA HIS A 257 -1.18 -5.86 10.03
C HIS A 257 -0.55 -6.01 8.64
N ALA A 258 -1.29 -5.67 7.58
CA ALA A 258 -0.80 -5.79 6.22
C ALA A 258 0.44 -4.90 5.95
N GLY A 259 0.39 -3.64 6.38
CA GLY A 259 1.51 -2.72 6.25
C GLY A 259 2.71 -3.14 7.11
N ALA A 260 2.48 -3.57 8.35
CA ALA A 260 3.55 -4.05 9.22
C ALA A 260 4.26 -5.29 8.65
N THR A 261 3.51 -6.22 8.03
CA THR A 261 4.07 -7.41 7.38
C THR A 261 5.03 -7.06 6.24
N LEU A 262 4.65 -6.12 5.36
CA LEU A 262 5.54 -5.69 4.27
C LEU A 262 6.77 -4.92 4.80
N LEU A 263 6.60 -4.04 5.78
CA LEU A 263 7.72 -3.33 6.40
C LEU A 263 8.74 -4.29 7.02
N ALA A 264 8.28 -5.37 7.65
CA ALA A 264 9.15 -6.39 8.21
C ALA A 264 9.94 -7.15 7.12
N ALA A 265 9.38 -7.29 5.92
CA ALA A 265 10.03 -7.96 4.80
C ALA A 265 10.99 -7.07 3.99
N ALA A 266 10.87 -5.74 4.10
CA ALA A 266 11.59 -4.79 3.24
C ALA A 266 13.12 -4.99 3.27
N GLY A 267 13.72 -5.07 4.46
CA GLY A 267 15.17 -5.25 4.59
C GLY A 267 15.67 -6.58 4.02
N GLU A 268 14.90 -7.66 4.21
CA GLU A 268 15.27 -8.98 3.69
C GLU A 268 15.14 -9.05 2.17
N LEU A 269 14.06 -8.50 1.61
CA LEU A 269 13.89 -8.41 0.15
C LEU A 269 14.98 -7.55 -0.48
N ALA A 270 15.32 -6.41 0.15
CA ALA A 270 16.40 -5.55 -0.28
C ALA A 270 17.75 -6.27 -0.26
N ALA A 271 18.06 -7.01 0.80
CA ALA A 271 19.29 -7.79 0.88
C ALA A 271 19.36 -8.91 -0.16
N ARG A 272 18.23 -9.58 -0.44
CA ARG A 272 18.16 -10.69 -1.40
C ARG A 272 18.32 -10.25 -2.85
N PHE A 273 17.69 -9.13 -3.23
CA PHE A 273 17.68 -8.63 -4.60
C PHE A 273 18.66 -7.47 -4.81
N ALA A 274 19.55 -7.21 -3.85
CA ALA A 274 20.65 -6.28 -4.06
C ALA A 274 21.64 -6.84 -5.09
N PRO A 275 22.16 -6.01 -6.00
CA PRO A 275 23.17 -6.46 -6.94
C PRO A 275 24.43 -6.88 -6.15
N PRO A 276 25.02 -8.04 -6.48
CA PRO A 276 26.11 -8.60 -5.69
C PRO A 276 27.40 -7.78 -5.76
N ASP A 277 27.75 -7.22 -6.93
CA ASP A 277 28.99 -6.44 -7.06
C ASP A 277 29.03 -5.51 -8.30
N VAL A 278 28.56 -4.26 -8.11
CA VAL A 278 28.68 -3.19 -9.11
C VAL A 278 30.13 -2.72 -9.26
N SER A 279 30.90 -2.73 -8.17
CA SER A 279 32.31 -2.35 -8.14
C SER A 279 33.16 -3.27 -9.02
N TYR A 280 32.97 -4.59 -8.88
CA TYR A 280 33.62 -5.59 -9.72
C TYR A 280 33.29 -5.43 -11.20
N THR A 281 32.03 -5.11 -11.52
CA THR A 281 31.65 -4.83 -12.91
C THR A 281 32.38 -3.61 -13.46
N THR A 282 32.47 -2.55 -12.65
CA THR A 282 33.20 -1.33 -12.99
C THR A 282 34.69 -1.61 -13.22
N ASP A 283 35.33 -2.38 -12.34
CA ASP A 283 36.75 -2.74 -12.45
C ASP A 283 37.03 -3.57 -13.70
N ARG A 284 36.14 -4.50 -14.06
CA ARG A 284 36.25 -5.27 -15.30
C ARG A 284 36.12 -4.40 -16.54
N LEU A 285 35.22 -3.42 -16.53
CA LEU A 285 35.07 -2.47 -17.63
C LEU A 285 36.29 -1.53 -17.71
N MET A 286 36.82 -1.04 -16.61
CA MET A 286 38.06 -0.23 -16.60
C MET A 286 39.26 -1.01 -17.12
N ALA A 287 39.38 -2.29 -16.74
CA ALA A 287 40.41 -3.17 -17.29
C ALA A 287 40.26 -3.39 -18.80
N LEU A 288 39.01 -3.42 -19.30
CA LEU A 288 38.70 -3.52 -20.73
C LEU A 288 39.03 -2.23 -21.48
N GLU A 289 38.70 -1.06 -20.92
CA GLU A 289 38.96 0.26 -21.49
C GLU A 289 40.47 0.50 -21.73
N ARG A 290 41.33 0.02 -20.83
CA ARG A 290 42.80 0.13 -20.95
C ARG A 290 43.39 -0.66 -22.13
N ARG A 291 42.62 -1.55 -22.76
CA ARG A 291 43.06 -2.30 -23.95
C ARG A 291 42.93 -1.45 -25.21
N SER A 292 43.73 -1.79 -26.22
CA SER A 292 43.63 -1.16 -27.54
C SER A 292 42.23 -1.40 -28.13
N ALA A 293 41.72 -0.47 -28.94
CA ALA A 293 40.35 -0.54 -29.45
C ALA A 293 40.04 -1.83 -30.25
N ALA A 294 41.06 -2.45 -30.86
CA ALA A 294 40.95 -3.71 -31.58
C ALA A 294 40.94 -4.96 -30.67
N GLU A 295 41.45 -4.84 -29.44
CA GLU A 295 41.52 -5.92 -28.44
C GLU A 295 40.38 -5.87 -27.41
N ARG A 296 39.52 -4.84 -27.48
CA ARG A 296 38.36 -4.72 -26.61
C ARG A 296 37.34 -5.79 -26.99
N ALA A 297 37.13 -6.72 -26.06
CA ALA A 297 36.07 -7.71 -26.14
C ALA A 297 34.69 -7.06 -26.29
N PRO A 298 33.78 -7.66 -27.08
CA PRO A 298 32.42 -7.15 -27.24
C PRO A 298 31.65 -7.27 -25.92
N VAL A 299 30.80 -6.28 -25.66
CA VAL A 299 29.96 -6.20 -24.47
C VAL A 299 28.50 -6.28 -24.87
N THR A 300 27.72 -7.08 -24.16
CA THR A 300 26.26 -7.01 -24.23
C THR A 300 25.75 -6.28 -23.00
N VAL A 301 24.90 -5.28 -23.20
CA VAL A 301 24.28 -4.52 -22.11
C VAL A 301 22.78 -4.57 -22.29
N HIS A 302 22.04 -4.72 -21.20
CA HIS A 302 20.59 -4.57 -21.23
C HIS A 302 20.06 -3.76 -20.06
N GLY A 303 18.88 -3.18 -20.29
CA GLY A 303 18.08 -2.52 -19.27
C GLY A 303 17.10 -1.50 -19.86
N PRO A 304 16.31 -0.84 -19.01
CA PRO A 304 15.27 0.08 -19.48
C PRO A 304 15.88 1.35 -20.07
N ALA A 305 15.28 1.84 -21.15
CA ALA A 305 15.66 3.11 -21.77
C ALA A 305 15.25 4.29 -20.87
N ILE A 306 16.18 5.21 -20.64
CA ILE A 306 15.94 6.46 -19.86
C ILE A 306 16.02 7.72 -20.73
N GLY A 307 16.32 7.56 -22.01
CA GLY A 307 16.38 8.65 -22.97
C GLY A 307 16.86 8.18 -24.33
N ARG A 308 17.14 9.14 -25.21
CA ARG A 308 17.76 8.84 -26.51
C ARG A 308 19.17 8.33 -26.28
N ASN A 309 19.43 7.09 -26.70
CA ASN A 309 20.72 6.42 -26.56
C ASN A 309 21.24 6.44 -25.12
N ALA A 310 20.32 6.36 -24.15
CA ALA A 310 20.65 6.27 -22.74
C ALA A 310 19.80 5.16 -22.10
N LEU A 311 20.46 4.29 -21.35
CA LEU A 311 19.81 3.17 -20.67
C LEU A 311 20.31 3.06 -19.23
N LEU A 312 19.43 2.60 -18.36
CA LEU A 312 19.75 2.24 -17.01
C LEU A 312 20.23 0.77 -17.03
N GLY A 313 21.51 0.53 -16.76
CA GLY A 313 22.12 -0.79 -16.90
C GLY A 313 21.56 -1.77 -15.87
N ALA A 314 20.79 -2.75 -16.31
CA ALA A 314 20.29 -3.85 -15.47
C ALA A 314 21.29 -5.00 -15.42
N GLY A 315 21.94 -5.30 -16.55
CA GLY A 315 23.01 -6.27 -16.61
C GLY A 315 23.99 -6.07 -17.76
N ILE A 316 25.19 -6.62 -17.58
CA ILE A 316 26.30 -6.55 -18.55
C ILE A 316 26.95 -7.92 -18.70
N SER A 317 27.19 -8.37 -19.92
CA SER A 317 28.07 -9.52 -20.18
C SER A 317 29.24 -9.12 -21.09
N ILE A 318 30.43 -9.60 -20.76
CA ILE A 318 31.66 -9.35 -21.52
C ILE A 318 32.01 -10.64 -22.24
N ASP A 319 32.14 -10.57 -23.57
CA ASP A 319 32.51 -11.70 -24.43
C ASP A 319 31.59 -12.92 -24.30
N GLY A 320 30.28 -12.69 -24.10
CA GLY A 320 29.30 -13.76 -23.88
C GLY A 320 29.47 -14.52 -22.55
N GLY A 321 30.32 -14.03 -21.64
CA GLY A 321 30.48 -14.60 -20.31
C GLY A 321 29.24 -14.42 -19.41
N THR A 322 29.37 -14.86 -18.15
CA THR A 322 28.29 -14.75 -17.16
C THR A 322 27.80 -13.31 -17.02
N PRO A 323 26.48 -13.07 -17.04
CA PRO A 323 25.93 -11.74 -16.87
C PRO A 323 26.25 -11.20 -15.48
N LEU A 324 26.80 -9.99 -15.45
CA LEU A 324 27.07 -9.19 -14.27
C LEU A 324 25.82 -8.37 -13.97
N GLN A 325 25.34 -8.50 -12.74
CA GLN A 325 24.08 -7.91 -12.28
C GLN A 325 24.34 -6.51 -11.73
N LEU A 326 23.67 -5.51 -12.30
CA LEU A 326 23.88 -4.10 -11.97
C LEU A 326 22.69 -3.49 -11.23
N LEU A 327 21.49 -3.64 -11.79
CA LEU A 327 20.26 -3.10 -11.22
C LEU A 327 19.14 -4.13 -11.34
N PRO A 328 18.37 -4.39 -10.26
CA PRO A 328 17.26 -5.33 -10.28
C PRO A 328 16.01 -4.72 -10.96
N ALA A 329 16.12 -4.36 -12.23
CA ALA A 329 15.10 -3.61 -12.98
C ALA A 329 13.74 -4.34 -13.08
N GLY A 330 13.73 -5.68 -13.03
CA GLY A 330 12.52 -6.50 -13.01
C GLY A 330 11.83 -6.62 -11.64
N PHE A 331 12.48 -6.17 -10.56
CA PHE A 331 11.93 -6.28 -9.20
C PHE A 331 10.56 -5.60 -9.02
N PRO A 332 10.32 -4.36 -9.50
CA PRO A 332 9.03 -3.69 -9.33
C PRO A 332 7.87 -4.46 -9.96
N GLN A 333 8.10 -5.06 -11.14
CA GLN A 333 7.10 -5.86 -11.83
C GLN A 333 6.78 -7.13 -11.03
N LEU A 334 7.79 -7.88 -10.62
CA LEU A 334 7.62 -9.12 -9.86
C LEU A 334 6.98 -8.86 -8.49
N PHE A 335 7.48 -7.87 -7.76
CA PHE A 335 6.90 -7.46 -6.48
C PHE A 335 5.44 -7.02 -6.65
N GLY A 336 5.16 -6.22 -7.68
CA GLY A 336 3.82 -5.77 -8.01
C GLY A 336 2.84 -6.91 -8.35
N GLN A 337 3.29 -7.90 -9.10
CA GLN A 337 2.50 -9.11 -9.40
C GLN A 337 2.17 -9.89 -8.13
N VAL A 338 3.17 -10.11 -7.28
CA VAL A 338 3.02 -10.82 -6.00
C VAL A 338 2.06 -10.09 -5.05
N VAL A 339 2.19 -8.77 -4.93
CA VAL A 339 1.25 -7.95 -4.13
C VAL A 339 -0.15 -7.99 -4.72
N GLY A 340 -0.29 -7.91 -6.04
CA GLY A 340 -1.59 -8.03 -6.73
C GLY A 340 -2.28 -9.37 -6.50
N GLN A 341 -1.52 -10.48 -6.57
CA GLN A 341 -2.02 -11.82 -6.26
C GLN A 341 -2.43 -11.95 -4.80
N ALA A 342 -1.66 -11.38 -3.86
CA ALA A 342 -2.02 -11.37 -2.45
C ALA A 342 -3.32 -10.62 -2.17
N LEU A 343 -3.53 -9.46 -2.81
CA LEU A 343 -4.76 -8.69 -2.71
C LEU A 343 -5.96 -9.51 -3.20
N ALA A 344 -5.84 -10.14 -4.37
CA ALA A 344 -6.90 -10.99 -4.93
C ALA A 344 -7.19 -12.22 -4.03
N ALA A 345 -6.16 -12.86 -3.48
CA ALA A 345 -6.30 -13.99 -2.58
C ALA A 345 -6.98 -13.60 -1.25
N ALA A 346 -6.64 -12.43 -0.70
CA ALA A 346 -7.25 -11.91 0.52
C ALA A 346 -8.75 -11.65 0.34
N GLU A 347 -9.16 -11.14 -0.82
CA GLU A 347 -10.59 -10.91 -1.14
C GLU A 347 -11.38 -12.22 -1.19
N GLN A 348 -10.80 -13.29 -1.73
CA GLN A 348 -11.43 -14.61 -1.80
C GLN A 348 -11.62 -15.26 -0.41
N GLN A 349 -10.79 -14.91 0.57
CA GLN A 349 -10.88 -15.43 1.94
C GLN A 349 -11.99 -14.78 2.77
N LEU A 350 -12.54 -13.65 2.34
CA LEU A 350 -13.54 -12.92 3.11
C LEU A 350 -14.93 -13.56 3.01
N PRO A 351 -15.68 -13.67 4.12
CA PRO A 351 -17.05 -14.16 4.10
C PRO A 351 -17.93 -13.20 3.28
N GLY A 352 -18.45 -13.70 2.15
CA GLY A 352 -19.18 -12.92 1.15
C GLY A 352 -18.39 -12.59 -0.11
N GLY A 353 -17.12 -13.02 -0.22
CA GLY A 353 -16.38 -13.03 -1.47
C GLY A 353 -17.14 -13.87 -2.49
N SER A 354 -17.70 -13.22 -3.51
CA SER A 354 -18.37 -13.91 -4.61
C SER A 354 -17.33 -14.85 -5.23
N ARG A 355 -17.53 -16.17 -5.10
CA ARG A 355 -16.76 -17.19 -5.84
C ARG A 355 -17.10 -17.04 -7.32
N ARG A 356 -16.69 -15.94 -7.95
CA ARG A 356 -16.59 -15.89 -9.41
C ARG A 356 -15.38 -16.73 -9.74
N ALA A 357 -15.65 -17.98 -10.10
CA ALA A 357 -14.65 -18.85 -10.69
C ALA A 357 -13.98 -18.07 -11.82
N VAL A 358 -12.69 -17.79 -11.66
CA VAL A 358 -11.82 -17.37 -12.75
C VAL A 358 -11.63 -18.62 -13.59
N THR A 359 -12.53 -18.83 -14.55
CA THR A 359 -12.30 -19.78 -15.63
C THR A 359 -11.17 -19.21 -16.49
N ALA A 360 -10.06 -19.94 -16.52
CA ALA A 360 -8.86 -19.65 -17.27
C ALA A 360 -9.10 -19.61 -18.79
#